data_AF-A0AA39ZQS5-F1
#
_entry.id   AF-A0AA39ZQS5-F1
#
_cell.length_a   1.000
_cell.length_b   1.000
_cell.length_c   1.000
_cell.angle_alpha   90.00
_cell.angle_beta   90.00
_cell.angle_gamma   90.00
#
_symmetry.space_group_name_H-M   'P 1'
#
loop_
_entity.id
_entity.type
_entity.pdbx_description
1 polymer ?
#
loop_
_entity_poly.entity_id
_entity_poly.type
_entity_poly.pdbx_seq_one_letter_code
_entity_poly.pdbx_strand_id
1 'polypeptide(L)'
;MADPLSIVTGVGGLLSLTGRTSSPLHKLYRGLKNGPELIIVLSNEVYDLSLVLDRVASAKDTLERLDPVENAVFITALSTQLEKAKDVLVKLSGLATVLAKRKRSTQRVKWTLHESKAAALKDEVRNVRVRINEITMSARIELELRTVSTNVLDSQVMTIAQEATRSIRQPIIILRVQHNQQACIPILA
;
A
#
# COMPACT_ATOMS: atom_id res chain seq x y z
N MET A 1 -4.96 -5.29 -19.44
CA MET A 1 -4.99 -5.59 -18.00
C MET A 1 -3.81 -4.88 -17.39
N ALA A 2 -4.01 -4.08 -16.34
CA ALA A 2 -2.90 -3.44 -15.65
C ALA A 2 -2.21 -4.51 -14.78
N ASP A 3 -0.88 -4.49 -14.76
CA ASP A 3 -0.03 -5.38 -13.98
C ASP A 3 0.80 -4.55 -12.96
N PRO A 4 1.38 -5.18 -11.92
CA PRO A 4 2.14 -4.45 -10.90
C PRO A 4 3.30 -3.61 -11.48
N LEU A 5 3.92 -4.03 -12.58
CA LEU A 5 5.00 -3.29 -13.22
C LEU A 5 4.48 -2.05 -13.95
N SER A 6 3.30 -2.15 -14.57
CA SER A 6 2.59 -1.01 -15.16
C SER A 6 2.28 0.07 -14.12
N ILE A 7 1.86 -0.32 -12.91
CA ILE A 7 1.64 0.60 -11.79
C ILE A 7 2.93 1.33 -11.41
N VAL A 8 4.02 0.60 -11.19
CA VAL A 8 5.31 1.19 -10.80
C VAL A 8 5.82 2.18 -11.87
N THR A 9 5.67 1.82 -13.15
CA THR A 9 6.07 2.68 -14.26
C THR A 9 5.24 3.98 -14.28
N GLY A 10 3.91 3.87 -14.10
CA GLY A 10 3.01 5.02 -14.01
C GLY A 10 3.34 5.93 -12.83
N VAL A 11 3.67 5.35 -11.68
CA VAL A 11 4.11 6.07 -10.47
C VAL A 11 5.39 6.87 -10.74
N GLY A 12 6.38 6.31 -11.46
CA GLY A 12 7.60 7.04 -11.81
C GLY A 12 7.32 8.33 -12.60
N GLY A 13 6.38 8.26 -13.56
CA GLY A 13 5.92 9.44 -14.30
C GLY A 13 5.25 10.49 -13.40
N LEU A 14 4.45 10.04 -12.43
CA LEU A 14 3.79 10.91 -11.46
C LEU A 14 4.77 11.54 -10.48
N LEU A 15 5.76 10.81 -9.99
CA LEU A 15 6.82 11.35 -9.12
C LEU A 15 7.56 12.50 -9.83
N SER A 16 7.93 12.32 -11.09
CA SER A 16 8.49 13.42 -11.90
C SER A 16 7.54 14.63 -11.97
N LEU A 17 6.24 14.39 -12.18
CA LEU A 17 5.25 15.45 -12.24
C LEU A 17 5.06 16.18 -10.89
N THR A 18 5.09 15.47 -9.76
CA THR A 18 5.02 16.09 -8.41
C THR A 18 6.19 17.03 -8.19
N GLY A 19 7.43 16.64 -8.55
CA GLY A 19 8.60 17.51 -8.45
C GLY A 19 8.49 18.76 -9.33
N ARG A 20 7.99 18.60 -10.56
CA ARG A 20 7.74 19.70 -11.49
C ARG A 20 6.61 20.64 -11.05
N THR A 21 5.73 20.19 -10.15
CA THR A 21 4.60 20.97 -9.63
C THR A 21 4.94 21.66 -8.31
N SER A 22 5.61 20.95 -7.39
CA SER A 22 6.00 21.45 -6.07
C SER A 22 7.01 22.61 -6.16
N SER A 23 8.03 22.51 -7.01
CA SER A 23 9.07 23.54 -7.11
C SER A 23 8.53 24.91 -7.56
N PRO A 24 7.70 25.02 -8.61
CA PRO A 24 7.04 26.27 -8.97
C PRO A 24 6.14 26.84 -7.87
N LEU A 25 5.37 26.00 -7.16
CA LEU A 25 4.52 26.44 -6.05
C LEU A 25 5.36 27.04 -4.91
N HIS A 26 6.45 26.37 -4.54
CA HIS A 26 7.35 26.87 -3.50
C HIS A 26 8.05 28.17 -3.91
N LYS A 27 8.47 28.29 -5.18
CA LYS A 27 9.04 29.53 -5.73
C LYS A 27 8.00 30.66 -5.75
N LEU A 28 6.75 30.37 -6.07
CA LEU A 28 5.65 31.34 -6.05
C LEU A 28 5.41 31.85 -4.62
N TYR A 29 5.38 30.95 -3.63
CA TYR A 29 5.25 31.31 -2.22
C TYR A 29 6.38 32.25 -1.76
N ARG A 30 7.65 31.92 -2.06
CA ARG A 30 8.79 32.78 -1.71
C ARG A 30 8.78 34.12 -2.45
N GLY A 31 8.44 34.10 -3.74
CA GLY A 31 8.41 35.28 -4.61
C GLY A 31 7.38 36.33 -4.17
N LEU A 32 6.37 35.91 -3.42
CA LEU A 32 5.34 36.77 -2.83
C LEU A 32 5.68 37.29 -1.42
N LYS A 33 6.95 37.19 -0.98
CA LYS A 33 7.43 37.55 0.39
C LYS A 33 6.56 36.90 1.47
N ASN A 34 6.57 35.57 1.54
CA ASN A 34 5.61 34.77 2.30
C ASN A 34 4.20 34.96 1.73
N GLY A 35 4.01 34.38 0.54
CA GLY A 35 2.74 34.38 -0.15
C GLY A 35 1.59 33.75 0.64
N PRO A 36 0.38 33.74 0.07
CA PRO A 36 -0.80 33.14 0.67
C PRO A 36 -0.52 31.74 1.22
N GLU A 37 -0.96 31.48 2.46
CA GLU A 37 -0.76 30.21 3.18
C GLU A 37 -1.21 29.01 2.34
N LEU A 38 -2.30 29.16 1.58
CA LEU A 38 -2.81 28.11 0.71
C LEU A 38 -1.79 27.64 -0.36
N ILE A 39 -0.83 28.47 -0.79
CA ILE A 39 0.23 28.04 -1.73
C ILE A 39 1.22 27.09 -1.05
N ILE A 40 1.64 27.39 0.19
CA ILE A 40 2.56 26.51 0.91
C ILE A 40 1.86 25.21 1.29
N VAL A 41 0.58 25.27 1.69
CA VAL A 41 -0.22 24.07 1.96
C VAL A 41 -0.34 23.20 0.70
N LEU A 42 -0.61 23.78 -0.47
CA LEU A 42 -0.61 23.04 -1.73
C LEU A 42 0.74 22.40 -2.06
N SER A 43 1.83 23.13 -1.82
CA SER A 43 3.19 22.59 -2.02
C SER A 43 3.44 21.38 -1.11
N ASN A 44 2.99 21.44 0.15
CA ASN A 44 3.12 20.36 1.11
C ASN A 44 2.25 19.17 0.71
N GLU A 45 1.00 19.38 0.29
CA GLU A 45 0.11 18.31 -0.16
C GLU A 45 0.68 17.57 -1.39
N VAL A 46 1.29 18.29 -2.34
CA VAL A 46 1.99 17.66 -3.48
C VAL A 46 3.22 16.89 -3.04
N TYR A 47 3.96 17.38 -2.05
CA TYR A 47 5.09 16.66 -1.46
C TYR A 47 4.63 15.38 -0.74
N ASP A 48 3.59 15.47 0.08
CA ASP A 48 3.02 14.31 0.78
C ASP A 48 2.47 13.26 -0.21
N LEU A 49 1.86 13.71 -1.32
CA LEU A 49 1.47 12.82 -2.41
C LEU A 49 2.69 12.08 -3.00
N SER A 50 3.83 12.76 -3.16
CA SER A 50 5.06 12.11 -3.66
C SER A 50 5.55 11.01 -2.70
N LEU A 51 5.45 11.21 -1.39
CA LEU A 51 5.82 10.19 -0.39
C LEU A 51 4.90 8.97 -0.46
N VAL A 52 3.61 9.19 -0.66
CA VAL A 52 2.65 8.08 -0.82
C VAL A 52 2.89 7.33 -2.13
N LEU A 53 3.18 8.04 -3.22
CA LEU A 53 3.53 7.43 -4.51
C LEU A 53 4.80 6.58 -4.40
N ASP A 54 5.83 7.04 -3.67
CA ASP A 54 7.06 6.26 -3.44
C ASP A 54 6.78 4.94 -2.68
N ARG A 55 5.83 4.97 -1.73
CA ARG A 55 5.35 3.75 -1.06
C ARG A 55 4.62 2.81 -2.02
N VAL A 56 3.86 3.33 -2.98
CA VAL A 56 3.23 2.50 -4.03
C VAL A 56 4.30 1.84 -4.89
N ALA A 57 5.35 2.57 -5.29
CA ALA A 57 6.47 1.99 -6.04
C ALA A 57 7.14 0.86 -5.26
N SER A 58 7.30 1.03 -3.95
CA SER A 58 7.86 0.02 -3.05
C SER A 58 6.89 -1.14 -2.74
N ALA A 59 5.60 -1.00 -3.02
CA ALA A 59 4.58 -2.03 -2.76
C ALA A 59 4.48 -3.08 -3.87
N LYS A 60 5.31 -2.99 -4.92
CA LYS A 60 5.32 -3.93 -6.05
C LYS A 60 5.32 -5.39 -5.60
N ASP A 61 6.28 -5.76 -4.74
CA ASP A 61 6.44 -7.13 -4.26
C ASP A 61 5.25 -7.58 -3.39
N THR A 62 4.60 -6.64 -2.70
CA THR A 62 3.38 -6.93 -1.94
C THR A 62 2.24 -7.28 -2.89
N LEU A 63 2.06 -6.50 -3.96
CA LEU A 63 1.02 -6.75 -4.95
C LEU A 63 1.26 -8.07 -5.68
N GLU A 64 2.49 -8.39 -6.08
CA GLU A 64 2.84 -9.64 -6.77
C GLU A 64 2.57 -10.90 -5.94
N ARG A 65 2.53 -10.79 -4.61
CA ARG A 65 2.28 -11.91 -3.68
C ARG A 65 0.81 -12.13 -3.33
N LEU A 66 -0.09 -11.24 -3.78
CA LEU A 66 -1.52 -11.40 -3.60
C LEU A 66 -2.09 -12.43 -4.58
N ASP A 67 -3.26 -12.99 -4.24
CA ASP A 67 -3.98 -13.84 -5.20
C ASP A 67 -4.33 -13.06 -6.46
N PRO A 68 -4.35 -13.71 -7.64
CA PRO A 68 -4.60 -13.03 -8.92
C PRO A 68 -5.89 -12.19 -8.95
N VAL A 69 -6.94 -12.65 -8.26
CA VAL A 69 -8.23 -11.94 -8.21
C VAL A 69 -8.13 -10.68 -7.34
N GLU A 70 -7.54 -10.78 -6.16
CA GLU A 70 -7.36 -9.64 -5.25
C GLU A 70 -6.39 -8.63 -5.83
N ASN A 71 -5.27 -9.12 -6.37
CA ASN A 71 -4.29 -8.34 -7.10
C ASN A 71 -4.98 -7.48 -8.18
N ALA A 72 -5.84 -8.07 -9.02
CA ALA A 72 -6.55 -7.34 -10.06
C ALA A 72 -7.46 -6.22 -9.50
N VAL A 73 -8.10 -6.44 -8.36
CA VAL A 73 -8.92 -5.42 -7.67
C VAL A 73 -8.04 -4.26 -7.19
N PHE A 74 -6.95 -4.55 -6.48
CA PHE A 74 -6.04 -3.53 -5.96
C PHE A 74 -5.37 -2.73 -7.07
N ILE A 75 -4.88 -3.40 -8.12
CA ILE A 75 -4.28 -2.73 -9.27
C ILE A 75 -5.30 -1.82 -9.94
N THR A 76 -6.51 -2.29 -10.21
CA THR A 76 -7.54 -1.47 -10.87
C THR A 76 -7.90 -0.24 -10.04
N ALA A 77 -8.01 -0.40 -8.73
CA ALA A 77 -8.26 0.70 -7.80
C ALA A 77 -7.09 1.70 -7.78
N LEU A 78 -5.85 1.22 -7.72
CA LEU A 78 -4.64 2.05 -7.79
C LEU A 78 -4.55 2.80 -9.12
N SER A 79 -4.67 2.13 -10.27
CA SER A 79 -4.65 2.76 -11.59
C SER A 79 -5.64 3.92 -11.68
N THR A 80 -6.87 3.71 -11.18
CA THR A 80 -7.90 4.75 -11.17
C THR A 80 -7.47 5.97 -10.35
N GLN A 81 -6.89 5.77 -9.17
CA GLN A 81 -6.44 6.89 -8.34
C GLN A 81 -5.17 7.55 -8.88
N LEU A 82 -4.28 6.81 -9.54
CA LEU A 82 -3.08 7.35 -10.19
C LEU A 82 -3.43 8.26 -11.37
N GLU A 83 -4.42 7.90 -12.19
CA GLU A 83 -4.92 8.80 -13.24
C GLU A 83 -5.57 10.06 -12.64
N LYS A 84 -6.34 9.93 -11.55
CA LYS A 84 -6.86 11.11 -10.82
C LYS A 84 -5.72 11.98 -10.27
N ALA A 85 -4.68 11.38 -9.72
CA ALA A 85 -3.50 12.10 -9.23
C ALA A 85 -2.85 12.90 -10.37
N LYS A 86 -2.70 12.29 -11.54
CA LYS A 86 -2.19 12.93 -12.76
C LYS A 86 -2.99 14.16 -13.13
N ASP A 87 -4.31 14.02 -13.23
CA ASP A 87 -5.21 15.12 -13.61
C ASP A 87 -5.11 16.30 -12.64
N VAL A 88 -5.12 16.01 -11.34
CA VAL A 88 -5.02 17.03 -10.30
C VAL A 88 -3.66 17.74 -10.34
N LEU A 89 -2.57 16.99 -10.51
CA LEU A 89 -1.22 17.55 -10.65
C LEU A 89 -1.08 18.42 -11.90
N VAL A 90 -1.67 18.01 -13.02
CA VAL A 90 -1.70 18.83 -14.26
C VAL A 90 -2.46 20.13 -14.03
N LYS A 91 -3.64 20.09 -13.38
CA LYS A 91 -4.41 21.29 -13.03
C LYS A 91 -3.62 22.23 -12.12
N LEU A 92 -2.92 21.69 -11.11
CA LEU A 92 -2.07 22.46 -10.20
C LEU A 92 -0.85 23.07 -10.89
N SER A 93 -0.18 22.31 -11.74
CA SER A 93 0.94 22.80 -12.55
C SER A 93 0.49 23.93 -13.50
N GLY A 94 -0.70 23.79 -14.10
CA GLY A 94 -1.33 24.84 -14.88
C GLY A 94 -1.59 26.10 -14.06
N LEU A 95 -2.15 25.97 -12.86
CA LEU A 95 -2.38 27.08 -11.93
C LEU A 95 -1.06 27.79 -11.57
N ALA A 96 -0.05 27.03 -11.17
CA ALA A 96 1.28 27.56 -10.84
C ALA A 96 1.92 28.30 -12.02
N THR A 97 1.79 27.75 -13.23
CA THR A 97 2.31 28.36 -14.46
C THR A 97 1.59 29.67 -14.80
N VAL A 98 0.26 29.70 -14.68
CA VAL A 98 -0.55 30.90 -14.93
C VAL A 98 -0.17 32.02 -13.97
N LEU A 99 0.09 31.70 -12.71
CA LEU A 99 0.50 32.66 -11.69
C LEU A 99 1.96 33.11 -11.88
N ALA A 100 2.86 32.20 -12.27
CA ALA A 100 4.27 32.51 -12.49
C ALA A 100 4.53 33.42 -13.71
N LYS A 101 3.72 33.33 -14.78
CA LYS A 101 3.86 34.16 -15.99
C LYS A 101 3.46 35.64 -15.80
N ARG A 102 2.97 36.03 -14.62
CA ARG A 102 2.46 37.37 -14.35
C ARG A 102 3.48 38.26 -13.65
N LYS A 103 3.36 39.58 -13.86
CA LYS A 103 4.15 40.59 -13.14
C LYS A 103 3.87 40.46 -11.64
N ARG A 104 4.91 40.57 -10.80
CA ARG A 104 4.81 40.40 -9.33
C ARG A 104 3.71 41.26 -8.69
N SER A 105 3.49 42.48 -9.21
CA SER A 105 2.47 43.40 -8.72
C SER A 105 1.03 42.91 -8.90
N THR A 106 0.75 42.06 -9.90
CA THR A 106 -0.61 41.55 -10.17
C THR A 106 -0.83 40.11 -9.71
N GLN A 107 0.23 39.43 -9.24
CA GLN A 107 0.15 38.04 -8.78
C GLN A 107 -0.78 37.88 -7.57
N ARG A 108 -0.79 38.82 -6.60
CA ARG A 108 -1.69 38.77 -5.45
C ARG A 108 -3.17 38.91 -5.82
N VAL A 109 -3.51 39.87 -6.69
CA VAL A 109 -4.89 40.08 -7.15
C VAL A 109 -5.37 38.91 -8.00
N LYS A 110 -4.49 38.29 -8.79
CA LYS A 110 -4.84 37.08 -9.53
C LYS A 110 -4.93 35.86 -8.64
N TRP A 111 -4.14 35.79 -7.57
CA TRP A 111 -4.25 34.73 -6.58
C TRP A 111 -5.63 34.71 -5.94
N THR A 112 -6.15 35.84 -5.48
CA THR A 112 -7.49 35.91 -4.85
C THR A 112 -8.60 35.42 -5.80
N LEU A 113 -8.47 35.69 -7.11
CA LEU A 113 -9.39 35.18 -8.13
C LEU A 113 -9.29 33.67 -8.37
N HIS A 114 -8.17 33.05 -8.00
CA HIS A 114 -7.91 31.62 -8.14
C HIS A 114 -7.93 30.87 -6.82
N GLU A 115 -8.17 31.55 -5.71
CA GLU A 115 -8.10 31.01 -4.35
C GLU A 115 -9.11 29.90 -4.12
N SER A 116 -10.37 30.09 -4.54
CA SER A 116 -11.41 29.06 -4.44
C SER A 116 -11.05 27.81 -5.24
N LYS A 117 -10.52 27.98 -6.45
CA LYS A 117 -10.04 26.87 -7.30
C LYS A 117 -8.83 26.18 -6.66
N ALA A 118 -7.91 26.93 -6.07
CA ALA A 118 -6.75 26.40 -5.37
C ALA A 118 -7.15 25.60 -4.13
N ALA A 119 -8.16 26.06 -3.39
CA ALA A 119 -8.71 25.36 -2.23
C ALA A 119 -9.37 24.03 -2.63
N ALA A 120 -10.17 24.03 -3.70
CA ALA A 120 -10.74 22.79 -4.25
C ALA A 120 -9.64 21.80 -4.69
N LEU A 121 -8.60 22.30 -5.37
CA LEU A 121 -7.47 21.45 -5.77
C LEU A 121 -6.70 20.88 -4.57
N LYS A 122 -6.56 21.63 -3.48
CA LYS A 122 -5.96 21.14 -2.23
C LYS A 122 -6.74 19.93 -1.70
N ASP A 123 -8.07 20.05 -1.64
CA ASP A 123 -8.92 18.97 -1.15
C ASP A 123 -8.92 17.77 -2.11
N GLU A 124 -8.88 18.00 -3.43
CA GLU A 124 -8.70 16.95 -4.44
C GLU A 124 -7.38 16.18 -4.25
N VAL A 125 -6.24 16.88 -4.10
CA VAL A 125 -4.93 16.23 -3.85
C VAL A 125 -4.98 15.41 -2.58
N ARG A 126 -5.49 16.00 -1.49
CA ARG A 126 -5.57 15.33 -0.19
C ARG A 126 -6.42 14.06 -0.28
N ASN A 127 -7.57 14.11 -0.93
CA ASN A 127 -8.46 12.97 -1.10
C ASN A 127 -7.80 11.85 -1.91
N VAL A 128 -7.16 12.20 -3.03
CA VAL A 128 -6.43 11.22 -3.85
C VAL A 128 -5.29 10.59 -3.05
N ARG A 129 -4.49 11.39 -2.33
CA ARG A 129 -3.41 10.91 -1.46
C ARG A 129 -3.92 9.92 -0.41
N VAL A 130 -4.97 10.29 0.33
CA VAL A 130 -5.57 9.42 1.36
C VAL A 130 -6.02 8.11 0.72
N ARG A 131 -6.72 8.18 -0.43
CA ARG A 131 -7.24 6.99 -1.08
C ARG A 131 -6.15 6.06 -1.61
N ILE A 132 -5.08 6.60 -2.19
CA ILE A 132 -3.93 5.79 -2.60
C ILE A 132 -3.33 5.08 -1.37
N ASN A 133 -3.10 5.82 -0.29
CA ASN A 133 -2.52 5.26 0.93
C ASN A 133 -3.41 4.17 1.55
N GLU A 134 -4.74 4.36 1.59
CA GLU A 134 -5.70 3.35 2.03
C GLU A 134 -5.58 2.06 1.19
N ILE A 135 -5.59 2.18 -0.14
CA ILE A 135 -5.52 1.02 -1.03
C ILE A 135 -4.20 0.26 -0.82
N THR A 136 -3.07 0.98 -0.71
CA THR A 136 -1.76 0.36 -0.47
C THR A 136 -1.68 -0.32 0.89
N MET A 137 -2.26 0.27 1.94
CA MET A 137 -2.29 -0.35 3.27
C MET A 137 -3.20 -1.58 3.31
N SER A 138 -4.37 -1.54 2.67
CA SER A 138 -5.26 -2.69 2.58
C SER A 138 -4.61 -3.87 1.87
N ALA A 139 -3.90 -3.63 0.75
CA ALA A 139 -3.15 -4.67 0.05
C ALA A 139 -2.08 -5.33 0.94
N ARG A 140 -1.41 -4.54 1.77
CA ARG A 140 -0.42 -5.05 2.73
C ARG A 140 -1.06 -5.87 3.85
N ILE A 141 -2.16 -5.37 4.43
CA ILE A 141 -2.88 -6.06 5.50
C ILE A 141 -3.39 -7.42 5.01
N GLU A 142 -3.92 -7.48 3.79
CA GLU A 142 -4.41 -8.73 3.19
C GLU A 142 -3.31 -9.79 3.11
N LEU A 143 -2.11 -9.39 2.66
CA LEU A 143 -0.96 -10.28 2.60
C LEU A 143 -0.50 -10.76 3.99
N GLU A 144 -0.50 -9.87 4.99
CA GLU A 144 -0.13 -10.21 6.37
C GLU A 144 -1.13 -11.18 7.00
N LEU A 145 -2.44 -10.97 6.80
CA LEU A 145 -3.50 -11.87 7.27
C LEU A 145 -3.37 -13.27 6.68
N ARG A 146 -3.09 -13.36 5.37
CA ARG A 146 -2.83 -14.64 4.69
C ARG A 146 -1.63 -15.37 5.28
N THR A 147 -0.53 -14.64 5.50
CA THR A 147 0.70 -15.21 6.07
C THR A 147 0.45 -15.75 7.49
N VAL A 148 -0.34 -15.05 8.30
CA VAL A 148 -0.73 -15.53 9.63
C VAL A 148 -1.60 -16.78 9.52
N SER A 149 -2.58 -16.79 8.61
CA SER A 149 -3.47 -17.93 8.40
C SER A 149 -2.70 -19.20 8.00
N THR A 150 -1.75 -19.08 7.06
CA THR A 150 -0.90 -20.23 6.65
C THR A 150 -0.03 -20.74 7.79
N ASN A 151 0.58 -19.84 8.57
CA ASN A 151 1.43 -20.24 9.69
C ASN A 151 0.64 -20.96 10.79
N VAL A 152 -0.60 -20.54 11.04
CA VAL A 152 -1.49 -21.21 12.00
C VAL A 152 -1.86 -22.61 11.50
N LEU A 153 -2.21 -22.74 10.22
CA LEU A 153 -2.52 -24.04 9.61
C LEU A 153 -1.32 -24.99 9.67
N ASP A 154 -0.13 -24.52 9.31
CA ASP A 154 1.10 -25.32 9.35
C ASP A 154 1.44 -25.77 10.78
N SER A 155 1.25 -24.89 11.77
CA SER A 155 1.43 -25.22 13.19
C SER A 155 0.44 -26.31 13.66
N GLN A 156 -0.82 -26.23 13.24
CA GLN A 156 -1.83 -27.25 13.55
C GLN A 156 -1.51 -28.60 12.90
N VAL A 157 -1.12 -28.59 11.62
CA VAL A 157 -0.73 -29.82 10.89
C VAL A 157 0.49 -30.47 11.55
N MET A 158 1.50 -29.68 11.92
CA MET A 158 2.67 -30.19 12.64
C MET A 158 2.32 -30.79 14.00
N THR A 159 1.39 -30.18 14.73
CA THR A 159 0.92 -30.71 16.03
C THR A 159 0.21 -32.04 15.85
N ILE A 160 -0.71 -32.13 14.88
CA ILE A 160 -1.43 -33.38 14.55
C ILE A 160 -0.46 -34.47 14.09
N ALA A 161 0.52 -34.13 13.25
CA ALA A 161 1.53 -35.08 12.79
C ALA A 161 2.42 -35.61 13.94
N GLN A 162 2.81 -34.74 14.88
CA GLN A 162 3.55 -35.13 16.08
C GLN A 162 2.73 -36.04 17.00
N GLU A 163 1.45 -35.73 17.20
CA GLU A 163 0.52 -36.53 17.99
C GLU A 163 0.32 -37.93 17.37
N ALA A 164 0.10 -37.99 16.05
CA ALA A 164 -0.02 -39.25 15.31
C ALA A 164 1.26 -40.09 15.40
N THR A 165 2.43 -39.47 15.29
CA THR A 165 3.74 -40.17 15.40
C THR A 165 3.99 -40.70 16.81
N ARG A 166 3.57 -39.96 17.85
CA ARG A 166 3.64 -40.43 19.24
C ARG A 166 2.70 -41.62 19.49
N SER A 167 1.49 -41.58 18.95
CA SER A 167 0.50 -42.65 19.07
C SER A 167 0.98 -43.96 18.42
N ILE A 168 1.61 -43.88 17.23
CA ILE A 168 2.19 -45.05 16.54
C ILE A 168 3.38 -45.66 17.29
N ARG A 169 4.12 -44.88 18.10
CA ARG A 169 5.22 -45.41 18.92
C ARG A 169 4.75 -46.10 20.22
N GLN A 170 3.47 -46.02 20.59
CA GLN A 170 2.96 -46.60 21.83
C GLN A 170 2.44 -48.05 21.83
N PRO A 171 2.41 -48.87 20.75
CA PRO A 171 2.03 -50.27 20.86
C PRO A 171 3.19 -51.24 20.58
N ILE A 172 4.30 -51.15 21.32
CA ILE A 172 5.28 -52.26 21.37
C ILE A 172 5.52 -52.76 22.80
N ILE A 173 5.25 -51.94 23.82
CA ILE A 173 5.49 -52.34 25.22
C ILE A 173 4.35 -53.21 25.76
N ILE A 174 3.11 -53.03 25.30
CA ILE A 174 1.95 -53.77 25.82
C ILE A 174 1.87 -55.21 25.28
N LEU A 175 2.33 -55.46 24.05
CA LEU A 175 2.33 -56.82 23.46
C LEU A 175 3.42 -57.75 24.02
N ARG A 176 4.46 -57.21 24.68
CA ARG A 176 5.51 -58.04 25.28
C ARG A 176 5.17 -58.54 26.70
N VAL A 177 4.19 -57.93 27.37
CA VAL A 177 3.78 -58.33 28.72
C VAL A 177 2.74 -59.45 28.69
N GLN A 178 1.87 -59.52 27.67
CA GLN A 178 0.88 -60.60 27.58
C GLN A 178 1.46 -61.93 27.07
N HIS A 179 2.56 -61.94 26.33
CA HIS A 179 3.12 -63.19 25.82
C HIS A 179 3.89 -64.01 26.89
N ASN A 180 4.19 -63.41 28.05
CA ASN A 180 4.99 -64.05 29.11
C ASN A 180 4.13 -64.63 30.27
N GLN A 181 2.79 -64.60 30.16
CA GLN A 181 1.88 -65.17 31.19
C GLN A 181 1.17 -66.47 30.77
N GLN A 182 1.45 -67.01 29.58
CA GLN A 182 0.81 -68.25 29.08
C GLN A 182 1.66 -69.53 29.21
N ALA A 183 2.81 -69.47 29.88
CA ALA A 183 3.70 -70.63 30.04
C ALA A 183 3.73 -71.16 31.48
N CYS A 184 2.59 -71.57 32.05
CA CYS A 184 2.54 -72.37 33.28
C CYS A 184 1.17 -73.07 33.41
N ILE A 185 1.01 -74.23 32.79
CA ILE A 185 0.01 -75.23 33.20
C ILE A 185 0.74 -76.56 33.39
N PRO A 186 0.87 -77.08 34.62
CA PRO A 186 1.46 -78.40 34.85
C PRO A 186 0.44 -79.51 34.56
N ILE A 187 0.92 -80.53 33.86
CA ILE A 187 0.26 -81.82 33.62
C ILE A 187 0.25 -82.62 34.93
N LEU A 188 -0.92 -83.15 35.33
CA LEU A 188 -1.18 -84.28 36.26
C LEU A 188 -2.72 -84.38 36.39
N ALA A 189 -3.42 -85.50 36.27
CA ALA A 189 -3.10 -86.92 36.05
C ALA A 189 -4.33 -87.55 35.37
#